data_AF-A0A948JNM7-F1
#
_entry.id   AF-A0A948JNM7-F1
#
_cell.length_a   1.000
_cell.length_b   1.000
_cell.length_c   1.000
_cell.angle_alpha   90.00
_cell.angle_beta   90.00
_cell.angle_gamma   90.00
#
_symmetry.space_group_name_H-M   'P 1'
#
loop_
_entity.id
_entity.type
_entity.pdbx_description
1 polymer ?
#
loop_
_entity_poly.entity_id
_entity_poly.type
_entity_poly.pdbx_seq_one_letter_code
_entity_poly.pdbx_strand_id
1 'polypeptide(L)'
;MIIMTASNGRIDYELFVLPLLMALIALMMLMITNRTLVHVYSSSRWMLAVATSVALASLRPWSILGIYPLLSAYLLSIAGAVGSVYFLSGTRRIISIIAAALCATIATFSFGNGFLVWFVTIPLLIYDKNWHSRIRHLTLWISCSAAVLVLYFYNFQFQSQHPLPPLELSSLFAIVHYLFSAFGLMFFSDMKSALVGGGALIVITFGLSTYAMRHAYPKNLYPFLALLAYILLSALLVSIFRTELALPQRRYLLFFSMLPPILLHIFVLVFPHLHKIHIISISVFVVIIMNLNIHSLPQIIGARNWADQELACLQTYEIASTKCLFRMYPSSISNPTGDYVRAQAAVLEELGYLQTFRLPSTVHIADSNQDRGAYTIIPSDDQTLLLEGIIKFASRTPSHIVVTSSAQQTMISYTRTYSAPPHRSYAHWSTEVDLKLHPMVVTKDIQVWQYDPNKQVLYPLNQS
;
A
#
# COMPACT_ATOMS: atom_id res chain seq x y z
N MET A 1 -6.49 -6.81 8.02
CA MET A 1 -6.36 -8.20 8.51
C MET A 1 -7.69 -8.94 8.48
N ILE A 2 -8.72 -8.49 9.21
CA ILE A 2 -10.03 -9.19 9.33
C ILE A 2 -10.68 -9.53 7.97
N ILE A 3 -10.77 -8.56 7.05
CA ILE A 3 -11.35 -8.78 5.72
C ILE A 3 -10.46 -9.72 4.88
N MET A 4 -9.13 -9.53 4.93
CA MET A 4 -8.19 -10.37 4.18
C MET A 4 -8.26 -11.85 4.62
N THR A 5 -8.37 -12.10 5.93
CA THR A 5 -8.54 -13.46 6.45
C THR A 5 -9.89 -14.06 6.06
N ALA A 6 -10.95 -13.23 5.98
CA ALA A 6 -12.28 -13.69 5.61
C ALA A 6 -12.43 -13.95 4.09
N SER A 7 -11.78 -13.13 3.24
CA SER A 7 -11.87 -13.26 1.79
C SER A 7 -11.04 -14.43 1.26
N ASN A 8 -10.03 -14.88 2.01
CA ASN A 8 -9.06 -15.90 1.58
C ASN A 8 -8.46 -15.57 0.19
N GLY A 9 -8.29 -14.27 -0.10
CA GLY A 9 -7.81 -13.77 -1.39
C GLY A 9 -8.81 -13.83 -2.54
N ARG A 10 -10.09 -14.17 -2.30
CA ARG A 10 -11.11 -14.21 -3.37
C ARG A 10 -11.55 -12.81 -3.77
N ILE A 11 -11.25 -12.45 -5.01
CA ILE A 11 -11.59 -11.14 -5.62
C ILE A 11 -13.10 -10.89 -5.63
N ASP A 12 -13.92 -11.92 -5.83
CA ASP A 12 -15.39 -11.80 -5.90
C ASP A 12 -15.98 -11.23 -4.60
N TYR A 13 -15.42 -11.59 -3.46
CA TYR A 13 -15.86 -11.08 -2.16
C TYR A 13 -15.56 -9.59 -2.04
N GLU A 14 -14.40 -9.15 -2.51
CA GLU A 14 -13.98 -7.77 -2.41
C GLU A 14 -14.77 -6.87 -3.37
N LEU A 15 -15.11 -7.36 -4.56
CA LEU A 15 -16.03 -6.70 -5.48
C LEU A 15 -17.42 -6.45 -4.86
N PHE A 16 -17.88 -7.32 -3.96
CA PHE A 16 -19.13 -7.13 -3.24
C PHE A 16 -18.99 -6.21 -2.01
N VAL A 17 -17.92 -6.36 -1.24
CA VAL A 17 -17.70 -5.60 0.00
C VAL A 17 -17.41 -4.13 -0.26
N LEU A 18 -16.68 -3.80 -1.32
CA LEU A 18 -16.29 -2.41 -1.60
C LEU A 18 -17.50 -1.48 -1.83
N PRO A 19 -18.47 -1.80 -2.72
CA PRO A 19 -19.69 -1.00 -2.86
C PRO A 19 -20.50 -0.89 -1.56
N LEU A 20 -20.55 -1.96 -0.77
CA LEU A 20 -21.28 -1.96 0.51
C LEU A 20 -20.63 -1.01 1.52
N LEU A 21 -19.30 -1.00 1.64
CA LEU A 21 -18.58 -0.05 2.49
C LEU A 21 -18.76 1.38 2.00
N MET A 22 -18.78 1.62 0.69
CA MET A 22 -19.02 2.95 0.12
C MET A 22 -20.43 3.45 0.41
N ALA A 23 -21.43 2.59 0.21
CA ALA A 23 -22.82 2.90 0.56
C ALA A 23 -22.95 3.20 2.06
N LEU A 24 -22.24 2.45 2.91
CA LEU A 24 -22.20 2.67 4.35
C LEU A 24 -21.58 4.03 4.71
N ILE A 25 -20.44 4.38 4.12
CA ILE A 25 -19.79 5.69 4.31
C ILE A 25 -20.71 6.83 3.87
N ALA A 26 -21.30 6.73 2.67
CA ALA A 26 -22.23 7.72 2.15
C ALA A 26 -23.45 7.89 3.05
N LEU A 27 -24.02 6.77 3.51
CA LEU A 27 -25.15 6.76 4.43
C LEU A 27 -24.80 7.43 5.75
N MET A 28 -23.67 7.09 6.39
CA MET A 28 -23.25 7.73 7.64
C MET A 28 -22.99 9.23 7.47
N MET A 29 -22.34 9.65 6.38
CA MET A 29 -22.17 11.07 6.03
C MET A 29 -23.51 11.78 5.94
N LEU A 30 -24.51 11.16 5.32
CA LEU A 30 -25.86 11.71 5.25
C LEU A 30 -26.58 11.74 6.59
N MET A 31 -26.36 10.76 7.46
CA MET A 31 -26.92 10.81 8.80
C MET A 31 -26.28 11.93 9.64
N ILE A 32 -24.96 12.17 9.52
CA ILE A 32 -24.28 13.33 10.13
C ILE A 32 -24.92 14.64 9.61
N THR A 33 -25.13 14.70 8.30
CA THR A 33 -25.75 15.84 7.62
C THR A 33 -27.17 16.09 8.11
N ASN A 34 -28.01 15.05 8.20
CA ASN A 34 -29.38 15.17 8.69
C ASN A 34 -29.45 15.66 10.14
N ARG A 35 -28.46 15.31 10.96
CA ARG A 35 -28.35 15.80 12.35
C ARG A 35 -27.88 17.25 12.44
N THR A 36 -27.06 17.70 11.50
CA THR A 36 -26.46 19.04 11.50
C THR A 36 -27.31 20.06 10.72
N LEU A 37 -28.09 19.62 9.74
CA LEU A 37 -28.94 20.44 8.86
C LEU A 37 -30.44 20.34 9.19
N VAL A 38 -30.81 20.30 10.47
CA VAL A 38 -32.21 20.18 10.92
C VAL A 38 -33.12 21.27 10.30
N HIS A 39 -32.60 22.47 10.10
CA HIS A 39 -33.35 23.63 9.58
C HIS A 39 -33.35 23.75 8.05
N VAL A 40 -32.68 22.84 7.33
CA VAL A 40 -32.56 22.93 5.87
C VAL A 40 -33.64 22.11 5.17
N TYR A 41 -34.17 22.65 4.07
CA TYR A 41 -35.24 22.07 3.25
C TYR A 41 -35.00 20.60 2.88
N SER A 42 -36.04 19.77 3.06
CA SER A 42 -36.06 18.33 2.79
C SER A 42 -35.54 17.94 1.40
N SER A 43 -35.86 18.73 0.36
CA SER A 43 -35.45 18.43 -1.03
C SER A 43 -33.94 18.49 -1.26
N SER A 44 -33.21 19.35 -0.55
CA SER A 44 -31.76 19.50 -0.71
C SER A 44 -30.97 18.32 -0.17
N ARG A 45 -31.55 17.55 0.77
CA ARG A 45 -30.90 16.39 1.40
C ARG A 45 -30.63 15.27 0.40
N TRP A 46 -31.58 15.01 -0.49
CA TRP A 46 -31.44 14.01 -1.55
C TRP A 46 -30.38 14.42 -2.57
N MET A 47 -30.31 15.70 -2.94
CA MET A 47 -29.29 16.17 -3.87
C MET A 47 -27.89 16.05 -3.27
N LEU A 48 -27.75 16.39 -2.00
CA LEU A 48 -26.51 16.25 -1.26
C LEU A 48 -26.11 14.78 -1.06
N ALA A 49 -27.09 13.88 -0.90
CA ALA A 49 -26.89 12.43 -0.94
C ALA A 49 -26.30 11.97 -2.26
N VAL A 50 -26.96 12.33 -3.37
CA VAL A 50 -26.49 11.97 -4.71
C VAL A 50 -25.10 12.54 -4.97
N ALA A 51 -24.87 13.81 -4.65
CA ALA A 51 -23.57 14.45 -4.84
C ALA A 51 -22.46 13.80 -4.00
N THR A 52 -22.74 13.45 -2.74
CA THR A 52 -21.81 12.73 -1.86
C THR A 52 -21.50 11.34 -2.45
N SER A 53 -22.53 10.59 -2.85
CA SER A 53 -22.36 9.27 -3.45
C SER A 53 -21.57 9.32 -4.75
N VAL A 54 -21.81 10.32 -5.62
CA VAL A 54 -21.06 10.46 -6.87
C VAL A 54 -19.61 10.88 -6.61
N ALA A 55 -19.35 11.78 -5.66
CA ALA A 55 -17.99 12.17 -5.30
C ALA A 55 -17.19 10.97 -4.74
N LEU A 56 -17.83 10.17 -3.89
CA LEU A 56 -17.26 8.93 -3.37
C LEU A 56 -17.04 7.90 -4.48
N ALA A 57 -18.00 7.76 -5.40
CA ALA A 57 -17.92 6.84 -6.54
C ALA A 57 -17.03 7.34 -7.69
N SER A 58 -16.31 8.46 -7.52
CA SER A 58 -15.43 8.99 -8.56
C SER A 58 -14.49 7.91 -9.10
N LEU A 59 -14.40 7.76 -10.43
CA LEU A 59 -13.75 6.61 -11.09
C LEU A 59 -12.25 6.49 -10.85
N ARG A 60 -11.61 7.56 -10.38
CA ARG A 60 -10.15 7.66 -10.37
C ARG A 60 -9.46 6.79 -9.31
N PRO A 61 -9.90 6.79 -8.03
CA PRO A 61 -9.46 5.77 -7.06
C PRO A 61 -9.74 4.34 -7.53
N TRP A 62 -10.78 4.10 -8.35
CA TRP A 62 -11.10 2.76 -8.87
C TRP A 62 -10.18 2.30 -10.00
N SER A 63 -9.36 3.16 -10.59
CA SER A 63 -8.32 2.70 -11.52
C SER A 63 -7.28 1.77 -10.88
N ILE A 64 -7.32 1.61 -9.54
CA ILE A 64 -6.42 0.82 -8.70
C ILE A 64 -7.10 -0.49 -8.27
N LEU A 65 -8.14 -0.92 -8.99
CA LEU A 65 -8.89 -2.14 -8.71
C LEU A 65 -7.97 -3.37 -8.53
N GLY A 66 -6.80 -3.44 -9.15
CA GLY A 66 -5.85 -4.55 -8.97
C GLY A 66 -5.32 -4.80 -7.54
N ILE A 67 -5.58 -3.90 -6.56
CA ILE A 67 -5.14 -4.03 -5.16
C ILE A 67 -6.36 -4.07 -4.21
N TYR A 68 -7.34 -4.89 -4.54
CA TYR A 68 -8.62 -5.03 -3.82
C TYR A 68 -8.48 -5.25 -2.29
N PRO A 69 -7.54 -6.07 -1.76
CA PRO A 69 -7.49 -6.35 -0.32
C PRO A 69 -7.05 -5.14 0.51
N LEU A 70 -6.17 -4.32 -0.05
CA LEU A 70 -5.71 -3.10 0.59
C LEU A 70 -6.81 -2.03 0.52
N LEU A 71 -7.56 -1.98 -0.57
CA LEU A 71 -8.67 -1.04 -0.76
C LEU A 71 -9.80 -1.27 0.25
N SER A 72 -10.15 -2.53 0.50
CA SER A 72 -11.18 -2.87 1.50
C SER A 72 -10.76 -2.47 2.91
N ALA A 73 -9.48 -2.65 3.27
CA ALA A 73 -8.92 -2.19 4.54
C ALA A 73 -8.98 -0.65 4.68
N TYR A 74 -8.68 0.10 3.61
CA TYR A 74 -8.82 1.56 3.60
C TYR A 74 -10.26 2.01 3.79
N LEU A 75 -11.20 1.44 3.03
CA LEU A 75 -12.62 1.79 3.14
C LEU A 75 -13.18 1.43 4.50
N LEU A 76 -12.80 0.29 5.07
CA LEU A 76 -13.21 -0.09 6.41
C LEU A 76 -12.65 0.89 7.46
N SER A 77 -11.41 1.37 7.27
CA SER A 77 -10.82 2.41 8.12
C SER A 77 -11.59 3.73 8.05
N ILE A 78 -11.92 4.18 6.84
CA ILE A 78 -12.73 5.39 6.62
C ILE A 78 -14.14 5.21 7.19
N ALA A 79 -14.79 4.07 6.97
CA ALA A 79 -16.11 3.76 7.52
C ALA A 79 -16.10 3.78 9.06
N GLY A 80 -15.06 3.23 9.69
CA GLY A 80 -14.86 3.32 11.14
C GLY A 80 -14.67 4.77 11.63
N ALA A 81 -13.87 5.57 10.91
CA ALA A 81 -13.67 6.99 11.24
C ALA A 81 -14.99 7.80 11.14
N VAL A 82 -15.71 7.65 10.03
CA VAL A 82 -17.00 8.33 9.80
C VAL A 82 -18.05 7.84 10.78
N GLY A 83 -18.10 6.54 11.08
CA GLY A 83 -19.00 5.96 12.08
C GLY A 83 -18.73 6.52 13.48
N SER A 84 -17.46 6.65 13.86
CA SER A 84 -17.06 7.24 15.13
C SER A 84 -17.53 8.69 15.26
N VAL A 85 -17.28 9.52 14.23
CA VAL A 85 -17.78 10.90 14.17
C VAL A 85 -19.31 10.94 14.20
N TYR A 86 -19.98 10.05 13.48
CA TYR A 86 -21.44 9.95 13.47
C TYR A 86 -22.00 9.69 14.88
N PHE A 87 -21.52 8.68 15.58
CA PHE A 87 -22.00 8.37 16.93
C PHE A 87 -21.70 9.49 17.93
N LEU A 88 -20.53 10.13 17.85
CA LEU A 88 -20.15 11.25 18.72
C LEU A 88 -20.90 12.56 18.41
N SER A 89 -21.33 12.76 17.17
CA SER A 89 -22.13 13.93 16.76
C SER A 89 -23.58 13.88 17.29
N GLY A 90 -24.05 12.70 17.71
CA GLY A 90 -25.43 12.46 18.12
C GLY A 90 -25.72 12.66 19.61
N THR A 91 -26.54 11.75 20.15
CA THR A 91 -26.86 11.75 21.57
C THR A 91 -25.64 11.31 22.40
N ARG A 92 -25.31 12.08 23.43
CA ARG A 92 -24.17 11.82 24.33
C ARG A 92 -24.47 10.74 25.38
N ARG A 93 -25.15 9.68 24.96
CA ARG A 93 -25.38 8.50 25.80
C ARG A 93 -24.11 7.67 25.83
N ILE A 94 -23.86 6.98 26.93
CA ILE A 94 -22.69 6.09 27.10
C ILE A 94 -22.64 5.05 25.95
N ILE A 95 -23.79 4.53 25.54
CA ILE A 95 -23.90 3.59 24.41
C ILE A 95 -23.34 4.21 23.11
N SER A 96 -23.56 5.49 22.83
CA SER A 96 -23.01 6.16 21.66
C SER A 96 -21.48 6.30 21.75
N ILE A 97 -20.93 6.54 22.95
CA ILE A 97 -19.48 6.59 23.16
C ILE A 97 -18.86 5.21 22.93
N ILE A 98 -19.48 4.14 23.44
CA ILE A 98 -19.04 2.76 23.23
C ILE A 98 -19.09 2.41 21.75
N ALA A 99 -20.20 2.74 21.05
CA ALA A 99 -20.31 2.51 19.61
C ALA A 99 -19.24 3.29 18.82
N ALA A 100 -18.98 4.55 19.19
CA ALA A 100 -17.94 5.35 18.56
C ALA A 100 -16.53 4.77 18.79
N ALA A 101 -16.27 4.25 20.01
CA ALA A 101 -15.01 3.61 20.35
C ALA A 101 -14.83 2.31 19.56
N LEU A 102 -15.88 1.49 19.42
CA LEU A 102 -15.85 0.29 18.57
C LEU A 102 -15.54 0.64 17.11
N CYS A 103 -16.17 1.69 16.56
CA CYS A 103 -15.86 2.15 15.21
C CYS A 103 -14.41 2.66 15.07
N ALA A 104 -13.88 3.37 16.07
CA ALA A 104 -12.48 3.82 16.08
C ALA A 104 -11.50 2.64 16.21
N THR A 105 -11.84 1.61 16.98
CA THR A 105 -11.09 0.35 17.06
C THR A 105 -11.06 -0.35 15.71
N ILE A 106 -12.22 -0.50 15.04
CA ILE A 106 -12.30 -1.05 13.68
C ILE A 106 -11.41 -0.22 12.75
N ALA A 107 -11.46 1.11 12.84
CA ALA A 107 -10.63 1.96 12.00
C ALA A 107 -9.13 1.70 12.19
N THR A 108 -8.71 1.60 13.45
CA THR A 108 -7.33 1.39 13.90
C THR A 108 -6.77 0.04 13.41
N PHE A 109 -7.53 -1.04 13.59
CA PHE A 109 -7.11 -2.39 13.17
C PHE A 109 -7.31 -2.64 11.66
N SER A 110 -8.03 -1.76 10.96
CA SER A 110 -8.17 -1.82 9.50
C SER A 110 -6.97 -1.20 8.80
N PHE A 111 -6.55 -0.01 9.23
CA PHE A 111 -5.40 0.69 8.68
C PHE A 111 -4.75 1.59 9.74
N GLY A 112 -3.41 1.68 9.76
CA GLY A 112 -2.68 2.40 10.81
C GLY A 112 -3.10 3.87 10.98
N ASN A 113 -3.53 4.55 9.91
CA ASN A 113 -4.08 5.91 10.00
C ASN A 113 -5.34 6.02 10.87
N GLY A 114 -6.05 4.90 11.10
CA GLY A 114 -7.22 4.84 11.96
C GLY A 114 -6.95 5.28 13.40
N PHE A 115 -5.70 5.28 13.86
CA PHE A 115 -5.33 5.87 15.15
C PHE A 115 -5.66 7.36 15.25
N LEU A 116 -5.62 8.08 14.13
CA LEU A 116 -5.92 9.52 14.11
C LEU A 116 -7.36 9.81 14.56
N VAL A 117 -8.28 8.85 14.41
CA VAL A 117 -9.68 8.99 14.86
C VAL A 117 -9.76 9.32 16.34
N TRP A 118 -8.90 8.72 17.17
CA TRP A 118 -8.90 8.96 18.62
C TRP A 118 -8.57 10.40 18.99
N PHE A 119 -7.74 11.08 18.19
CA PHE A 119 -7.30 12.45 18.43
C PHE A 119 -8.26 13.48 17.81
N VAL A 120 -8.63 13.29 16.54
CA VAL A 120 -9.43 14.26 15.78
C VAL A 120 -10.87 14.38 16.26
N THR A 121 -11.37 13.39 17.01
CA THR A 121 -12.72 13.38 17.57
C THR A 121 -12.81 13.96 18.99
N ILE A 122 -11.67 14.23 19.66
CA ILE A 122 -11.65 14.85 21.00
C ILE A 122 -12.46 16.15 21.08
N PRO A 123 -12.39 17.08 20.09
CA PRO A 123 -13.20 18.30 20.12
C PRO A 123 -14.71 18.02 20.21
N LEU A 124 -15.20 16.93 19.63
CA LEU A 124 -16.62 16.53 19.71
C LEU A 124 -17.01 16.17 21.16
N LEU A 125 -16.11 15.55 21.91
CA LEU A 125 -16.32 15.19 23.31
C LEU A 125 -16.27 16.41 24.23
N ILE A 126 -15.30 17.32 24.02
CA ILE A 126 -15.09 18.52 24.85
C ILE A 126 -16.28 19.48 24.78
N TYR A 127 -17.05 19.43 23.69
CA TYR A 127 -18.17 20.34 23.46
C TYR A 127 -19.42 20.10 24.36
N ASP A 128 -19.33 19.24 25.38
CA ASP A 128 -20.44 19.06 26.33
C ASP A 128 -20.60 20.30 27.19
N LYS A 129 -21.85 20.70 27.45
CA LYS A 129 -22.13 21.75 28.43
C LYS A 129 -21.94 21.26 29.87
N ASN A 130 -22.22 19.98 30.12
CA ASN A 130 -22.10 19.42 31.47
C ASN A 130 -20.66 18.94 31.73
N TRP A 131 -19.98 19.58 32.69
CA TRP A 131 -18.60 19.27 33.08
C TRP A 131 -18.41 17.82 33.51
N HIS A 132 -19.28 17.27 34.35
CA HIS A 132 -19.17 15.89 34.83
C HIS A 132 -19.38 14.86 33.70
N SER A 133 -20.36 15.11 32.83
CA SER A 133 -20.61 14.29 31.63
C SER A 133 -19.38 14.29 30.71
N ARG A 134 -18.82 15.47 30.45
CA ARG A 134 -17.60 15.64 29.65
C ARG A 134 -16.41 14.87 30.20
N ILE A 135 -16.10 15.01 31.48
CA ILE A 135 -14.98 14.27 32.10
C ILE A 135 -15.22 12.79 31.93
N ARG A 136 -16.40 12.28 32.30
CA ARG A 136 -16.71 10.85 32.20
C ARG A 136 -16.54 10.32 30.78
N HIS A 137 -17.02 11.04 29.76
CA HIS A 137 -16.87 10.63 28.37
C HIS A 137 -15.42 10.70 27.89
N LEU A 138 -14.66 11.72 28.27
CA LEU A 138 -13.23 11.83 27.96
C LEU A 138 -12.42 10.72 28.63
N THR A 139 -12.66 10.44 29.91
CA THR A 139 -12.02 9.34 30.63
C THR A 139 -12.29 8.01 29.94
N LEU A 140 -13.56 7.71 29.62
CA LEU A 140 -13.91 6.50 28.89
C LEU A 140 -13.21 6.43 27.51
N TRP A 141 -13.19 7.54 26.77
CA TRP A 141 -12.54 7.62 25.47
C TRP A 141 -11.03 7.37 25.55
N ILE A 142 -10.35 8.01 26.50
CA ILE A 142 -8.90 7.85 26.74
C ILE A 142 -8.60 6.43 27.19
N SER A 143 -9.39 5.85 28.10
CA SER A 143 -9.21 4.46 28.54
C SER A 143 -9.37 3.47 27.37
N CYS A 144 -10.39 3.64 26.52
CA CYS A 144 -10.55 2.82 25.32
C CYS A 144 -9.39 3.00 24.34
N SER A 145 -8.95 4.24 24.10
CA SER A 145 -7.82 4.55 23.23
C SER A 145 -6.53 3.88 23.72
N ALA A 146 -6.23 3.98 25.01
CA ALA A 146 -5.07 3.34 25.63
C ALA A 146 -5.12 1.82 25.51
N ALA A 147 -6.27 1.20 25.80
CA ALA A 147 -6.45 -0.24 25.65
C ALA A 147 -6.25 -0.70 24.19
N VAL A 148 -6.77 0.05 23.22
CA VAL A 148 -6.60 -0.25 21.79
C VAL A 148 -5.16 -0.07 21.34
N LEU A 149 -4.46 0.95 21.82
CA LEU A 149 -3.02 1.14 21.55
C LEU A 149 -2.20 -0.03 22.09
N VAL A 150 -2.43 -0.44 23.35
CA VAL A 150 -1.76 -1.59 23.95
C VAL A 150 -2.02 -2.86 23.14
N LEU A 151 -3.27 -3.11 22.74
CA LEU A 151 -3.62 -4.28 21.94
C LEU A 151 -3.02 -4.24 20.52
N TYR A 152 -2.97 -3.07 19.89
CA TYR A 152 -2.42 -2.93 18.54
C TYR A 152 -0.91 -3.16 18.51
N PHE A 153 -0.19 -2.67 19.53
CA PHE A 153 1.25 -2.85 19.65
C PHE A 153 1.64 -4.13 20.39
N TYR A 154 0.67 -4.97 20.79
CA TYR A 154 0.96 -6.25 21.41
C TYR A 154 1.70 -7.15 20.43
N ASN A 155 2.92 -7.58 20.80
CA ASN A 155 3.85 -8.33 19.94
C ASN A 155 4.28 -7.61 18.65
N PHE A 156 4.13 -6.29 18.56
CA PHE A 156 4.65 -5.55 17.41
C PHE A 156 6.19 -5.60 17.42
N GLN A 157 6.77 -6.20 16.39
CA GLN A 157 8.21 -6.23 16.18
C GLN A 157 8.59 -5.12 15.20
N PHE A 158 9.31 -4.11 15.68
CA PHE A 158 9.84 -3.06 14.83
C PHE A 158 10.96 -3.64 13.94
N GLN A 159 10.74 -3.65 12.64
CA GLN A 159 11.79 -3.98 11.69
C GLN A 159 12.70 -2.76 11.52
N SER A 160 13.95 -2.86 12.01
CA SER A 160 14.95 -1.79 11.97
C SER A 160 15.33 -1.31 10.55
N GLN A 161 14.88 -2.01 9.51
CA GLN A 161 15.21 -1.75 8.11
C GLN A 161 14.48 -0.56 7.49
N HIS A 162 13.55 0.07 8.20
CA HIS A 162 12.90 1.30 7.76
C HIS A 162 13.40 2.48 8.59
N PRO A 163 14.57 3.07 8.25
CA PRO A 163 15.03 4.27 8.93
C PRO A 163 13.94 5.33 8.81
N LEU A 164 13.63 5.98 9.94
CA LEU A 164 12.77 7.15 9.90
C LEU A 164 13.47 8.18 9.01
N PRO A 165 12.77 8.77 8.01
CA PRO A 165 13.40 9.75 7.14
C PRO A 165 13.95 10.87 8.03
N PRO A 166 15.23 11.25 7.88
CA PRO A 166 15.79 12.32 8.69
C PRO A 166 14.96 13.59 8.45
N LEU A 167 14.61 14.27 9.55
CA LEU A 167 13.87 15.54 9.54
C LEU A 167 14.78 16.70 9.07
N GLU A 168 15.33 16.55 7.86
CA GLU A 168 16.07 17.60 7.18
C GLU A 168 15.12 18.59 6.49
N LEU A 169 15.55 19.84 6.30
CA LEU A 169 14.73 20.85 5.63
C LEU A 169 14.34 20.43 4.19
N SER A 170 15.23 19.69 3.51
CA SER A 170 15.00 19.11 2.18
C SER A 170 13.83 18.12 2.19
N SER A 171 13.69 17.31 3.24
CA SER A 171 12.61 16.33 3.36
C SER A 171 11.26 17.01 3.63
N LEU A 172 11.22 18.15 4.32
CA LEU A 172 10.00 18.96 4.48
C LEU A 172 9.43 19.43 3.13
N PHE A 173 10.27 19.90 2.20
CA PHE A 173 9.80 20.31 0.88
C PHE A 173 9.25 19.12 0.09
N ALA A 174 9.90 17.96 0.18
CA ALA A 174 9.39 16.73 -0.42
C ALA A 174 8.04 16.30 0.18
N ILE A 175 7.86 16.42 1.50
CA ILE A 175 6.58 16.13 2.20
C ILE A 175 5.49 17.04 1.65
N VAL A 176 5.73 18.36 1.57
CA VAL A 176 4.76 19.33 1.06
C VAL A 176 4.44 19.08 -0.42
N HIS A 177 5.46 18.83 -1.23
CA HIS A 177 5.29 18.52 -2.65
C HIS A 177 4.47 17.24 -2.86
N TYR A 178 4.76 16.19 -2.08
CA TYR A 178 4.00 14.94 -2.10
C TYR A 178 2.55 15.19 -1.69
N LEU A 179 2.32 15.91 -0.58
CA LEU A 179 1.00 16.21 -0.03
C LEU A 179 0.14 16.94 -1.05
N PHE A 180 0.66 18.03 -1.63
CA PHE A 180 -0.06 18.85 -2.60
C PHE A 180 -0.33 18.06 -3.88
N SER A 181 0.69 17.37 -4.41
CA SER A 181 0.53 16.51 -5.58
C SER A 181 -0.52 15.42 -5.33
N ALA A 182 -0.54 14.79 -4.15
CA ALA A 182 -1.48 13.72 -3.83
C ALA A 182 -2.95 14.19 -3.84
N PHE A 183 -3.23 15.38 -3.30
CA PHE A 183 -4.57 15.96 -3.39
C PHE A 183 -4.95 16.36 -4.82
N GLY A 184 -4.03 16.96 -5.59
CA GLY A 184 -4.34 17.37 -6.95
C GLY A 184 -4.38 16.23 -7.95
N LEU A 185 -3.72 15.09 -7.68
CA LEU A 185 -3.81 13.88 -8.47
C LEU A 185 -5.21 13.26 -8.47
N MET A 186 -6.15 13.76 -7.67
CA MET A 186 -7.57 13.45 -7.83
C MET A 186 -8.16 14.09 -9.09
N PHE A 187 -7.65 15.26 -9.47
CA PHE A 187 -8.22 16.12 -10.51
C PHE A 187 -7.33 16.25 -11.75
N PHE A 188 -6.02 16.09 -11.62
CA PHE A 188 -5.06 16.32 -12.72
C PHE A 188 -4.13 15.11 -12.88
N SER A 189 -3.91 14.65 -14.11
CA SER A 189 -2.99 13.54 -14.41
C SER A 189 -1.54 13.99 -14.50
N ASP A 190 -1.30 15.23 -14.93
CA ASP A 190 0.02 15.86 -14.95
C ASP A 190 0.47 16.29 -13.55
N MET A 191 1.74 16.06 -13.22
CA MET A 191 2.28 16.30 -11.88
C MET A 191 2.32 17.79 -11.52
N LYS A 192 2.66 18.67 -12.47
CA LYS A 192 2.73 20.13 -12.21
C LYS A 192 1.33 20.67 -11.94
N SER A 193 0.37 20.24 -12.77
CA SER A 193 -1.04 20.60 -12.61
C SER A 193 -1.64 20.04 -11.31
N ALA A 194 -1.27 18.82 -10.93
CA ALA A 194 -1.65 18.21 -9.65
C ALA A 194 -1.07 18.99 -8.46
N LEU A 195 0.21 19.35 -8.49
CA LEU A 195 0.82 20.14 -7.43
C LEU A 195 0.08 21.46 -7.20
N VAL A 196 -0.15 22.22 -8.27
CA VAL A 196 -0.86 23.53 -8.20
C VAL A 196 -2.31 23.33 -7.75
N GLY A 197 -3.01 22.37 -8.35
CA GLY A 197 -4.41 22.09 -8.04
C GLY A 197 -4.63 21.63 -6.61
N GLY A 198 -3.76 20.77 -6.07
CA GLY A 198 -3.85 20.31 -4.69
C GLY A 198 -3.45 21.40 -3.69
N GLY A 199 -2.45 22.23 -4.00
CA GLY A 199 -2.13 23.41 -3.20
C GLY A 199 -3.30 24.38 -3.11
N ALA A 200 -3.93 24.70 -4.26
CA ALA A 200 -5.14 25.53 -4.30
C ALA A 200 -6.30 24.93 -3.49
N LEU A 201 -6.51 23.61 -3.60
CA LEU A 201 -7.55 22.91 -2.86
C LEU A 201 -7.34 22.99 -1.34
N ILE A 202 -6.11 22.86 -0.86
CA ILE A 202 -5.77 23.01 0.56
C ILE A 202 -6.04 24.44 1.04
N VAL A 203 -5.66 25.45 0.26
CA VAL A 203 -5.95 26.86 0.58
C VAL A 203 -7.46 27.11 0.66
N ILE A 204 -8.24 26.62 -0.32
CA ILE A 204 -9.70 26.71 -0.31
C ILE A 204 -10.28 26.00 0.92
N THR A 205 -9.75 24.83 1.26
CA THR A 205 -10.16 24.03 2.41
C THR A 205 -9.99 24.80 3.71
N PHE A 206 -8.81 25.38 3.95
CA PHE A 206 -8.55 26.19 5.13
C PHE A 206 -9.35 27.50 5.14
N GLY A 207 -9.47 28.18 3.99
CA GLY A 207 -10.26 29.39 3.85
C GLY A 207 -11.74 29.17 4.16
N LEU A 208 -12.34 28.13 3.55
CA LEU A 208 -13.73 27.76 3.78
C LEU A 208 -13.97 27.31 5.22
N SER A 209 -13.07 26.52 5.81
CA SER A 209 -13.18 26.09 7.20
C SER A 209 -13.09 27.26 8.18
N THR A 210 -12.15 28.18 7.96
CA THR A 210 -11.99 29.38 8.79
C THR A 210 -13.21 30.31 8.68
N TYR A 211 -13.71 30.50 7.45
CA TYR A 211 -14.93 31.26 7.21
C TYR A 211 -16.15 30.59 7.86
N ALA A 212 -16.27 29.26 7.74
CA ALA A 212 -17.32 28.48 8.37
C ALA A 212 -17.31 28.60 9.90
N MET A 213 -16.13 28.57 10.52
CA MET A 213 -16.01 28.74 11.98
C MET A 213 -16.48 30.13 12.46
N ARG A 214 -16.40 31.16 11.61
CA ARG A 214 -16.86 32.51 11.93
C ARG A 214 -18.36 32.72 11.71
N HIS A 215 -18.94 32.09 10.68
CA HIS A 215 -20.30 32.39 10.23
C HIS A 215 -21.32 31.27 10.45
N ALA A 216 -20.90 30.01 10.61
CA ALA A 216 -21.80 28.89 10.85
C ALA A 216 -21.93 28.58 12.34
N TYR A 217 -23.02 27.91 12.72
CA TYR A 217 -23.18 27.40 14.08
C TYR A 217 -22.10 26.36 14.37
N PRO A 218 -21.17 26.61 15.33
CA PRO A 218 -19.98 25.77 15.50
C PRO A 218 -20.34 24.31 15.81
N LYS A 219 -21.47 24.09 16.50
CA LYS A 219 -22.03 22.75 16.81
C LYS A 219 -22.16 21.86 15.59
N ASN A 220 -22.66 22.42 14.50
CA ASN A 220 -23.02 21.68 13.31
C ASN A 220 -21.80 21.45 12.40
N LEU A 221 -20.76 22.27 12.59
CA LEU A 221 -19.54 22.25 11.80
C LEU A 221 -18.50 21.26 12.35
N TYR A 222 -18.42 21.06 13.67
CA TYR A 222 -17.40 20.20 14.29
C TYR A 222 -17.30 18.78 13.74
N PRO A 223 -18.40 18.05 13.42
CA PRO A 223 -18.29 16.72 12.84
C PRO A 223 -17.51 16.73 11.52
N PHE A 224 -17.75 17.71 10.66
CA PHE A 224 -17.06 17.84 9.37
C PHE A 224 -15.62 18.33 9.55
N LEU A 225 -15.34 19.20 10.51
CA LEU A 225 -13.96 19.59 10.84
C LEU A 225 -13.15 18.41 11.40
N ALA A 226 -13.77 17.52 12.20
CA ALA A 226 -13.11 16.30 12.69
C ALA A 226 -12.75 15.36 11.54
N LEU A 227 -13.66 15.16 10.58
CA LEU A 227 -13.38 14.36 9.37
C LEU A 227 -12.34 15.03 8.47
N LEU A 228 -12.39 16.36 8.36
CA LEU A 228 -11.40 17.11 7.61
C LEU A 228 -10.00 16.96 8.22
N ALA A 229 -9.89 17.13 9.54
CA ALA A 229 -8.65 16.92 10.28
C ALA A 229 -8.15 15.48 10.13
N TYR A 230 -9.04 14.49 10.18
CA TYR A 230 -8.70 13.09 9.94
C TYR A 230 -8.02 12.88 8.58
N ILE A 231 -8.59 13.44 7.50
CA ILE A 231 -8.04 13.30 6.15
C ILE A 231 -6.72 14.05 6.00
N LEU A 232 -6.63 15.28 6.50
CA LEU A 232 -5.40 16.07 6.41
C LEU A 232 -4.25 15.43 7.19
N LEU A 233 -4.51 14.92 8.39
CA LEU A 233 -3.50 14.21 9.17
C LEU A 233 -3.15 12.84 8.54
N SER A 234 -4.13 12.12 8.00
CA SER A 234 -3.86 10.86 7.27
C SER A 234 -2.99 11.12 6.04
N ALA A 235 -3.28 12.22 5.33
CA ALA A 235 -2.52 12.68 4.18
C ALA A 235 -1.09 13.03 4.56
N LEU A 236 -0.91 13.75 5.66
CA LEU A 236 0.39 14.12 6.18
C LEU A 236 1.20 12.89 6.60
N LEU A 237 0.60 11.95 7.35
CA LEU A 237 1.27 10.69 7.73
C LEU A 237 1.72 9.90 6.50
N VAL A 238 0.83 9.73 5.52
CA VAL A 238 1.19 9.05 4.26
C VAL A 238 2.33 9.77 3.57
N SER A 239 2.30 11.11 3.53
CA SER A 239 3.37 11.90 2.90
C SER A 239 4.70 11.70 3.62
N ILE A 240 4.73 11.80 4.96
CA ILE A 240 5.94 11.59 5.77
C ILE A 240 6.56 10.21 5.49
N PHE A 241 5.76 9.14 5.56
CA PHE A 241 6.24 7.77 5.40
C PHE A 241 6.45 7.33 3.93
N ARG A 242 6.15 8.20 2.96
CA ARG A 242 6.22 7.86 1.52
C ARG A 242 6.97 8.89 0.68
N THR A 243 7.64 9.85 1.29
CA THR A 243 8.43 10.87 0.58
C THR A 243 9.59 10.33 -0.23
N GLU A 244 10.16 9.19 0.17
CA GLU A 244 11.23 8.51 -0.57
C GLU A 244 10.77 8.00 -1.95
N LEU A 245 9.45 7.89 -2.14
CA LEU A 245 8.88 7.51 -3.43
C LEU A 245 8.71 8.78 -4.25
N ALA A 246 9.43 8.85 -5.37
CA ALA A 246 9.42 10.01 -6.27
C ALA A 246 8.02 10.43 -6.76
N LEU A 247 7.01 9.56 -6.66
CA LEU A 247 5.64 9.82 -7.07
C LEU A 247 4.63 9.36 -6.01
N PRO A 248 3.53 10.12 -5.78
CA PRO A 248 2.45 9.68 -4.92
C PRO A 248 1.85 8.38 -5.43
N GLN A 249 1.90 7.35 -4.58
CA GLN A 249 1.36 6.07 -4.96
C GLN A 249 -0.16 6.17 -5.04
N ARG A 250 -0.71 5.75 -6.18
CA ARG A 250 -2.14 5.83 -6.47
C ARG A 250 -2.98 5.19 -5.36
N ARG A 251 -2.50 4.10 -4.74
CA ARG A 251 -3.20 3.36 -3.67
C ARG A 251 -3.66 4.19 -2.47
N TYR A 252 -3.08 5.37 -2.23
CA TYR A 252 -3.50 6.27 -1.15
C TYR A 252 -4.56 7.31 -1.58
N LEU A 253 -4.90 7.38 -2.87
CA LEU A 253 -5.83 8.37 -3.42
C LEU A 253 -7.23 8.31 -2.81
N LEU A 254 -7.61 7.16 -2.26
CA LEU A 254 -8.90 6.95 -1.63
C LEU A 254 -9.11 7.77 -0.35
N PHE A 255 -8.06 8.07 0.41
CA PHE A 255 -8.20 8.99 1.55
C PHE A 255 -8.49 10.40 1.09
N PHE A 256 -7.84 10.84 0.02
CA PHE A 256 -8.01 12.18 -0.51
C PHE A 256 -9.40 12.34 -1.14
N SER A 257 -9.99 11.29 -1.71
CA SER A 257 -11.32 11.36 -2.35
C SER A 257 -12.46 11.65 -1.37
N MET A 258 -12.23 11.52 -0.06
CA MET A 258 -13.17 11.96 0.97
C MET A 258 -13.20 13.48 1.18
N LEU A 259 -12.19 14.23 0.72
CA LEU A 259 -12.12 15.68 0.93
C LEU A 259 -13.25 16.42 0.18
N PRO A 260 -13.51 16.17 -1.12
CA PRO A 260 -14.58 16.85 -1.86
C PRO A 260 -15.99 16.69 -1.26
N PRO A 261 -16.46 15.49 -0.85
CA PRO A 261 -17.76 15.41 -0.18
C PRO A 261 -17.78 16.19 1.14
N ILE A 262 -16.71 16.18 1.93
CA ILE A 262 -16.66 16.98 3.18
C ILE A 262 -16.74 18.48 2.90
N LEU A 263 -15.99 18.98 1.91
CA LEU A 263 -16.06 20.39 1.51
C LEU A 263 -17.45 20.77 1.01
N LEU A 264 -18.12 19.89 0.28
CA LEU A 264 -19.50 20.09 -0.15
C LEU A 264 -20.45 20.26 1.05
N HIS A 265 -20.31 19.41 2.07
CA HIS A 265 -21.11 19.53 3.31
C HIS A 265 -20.82 20.81 4.09
N ILE A 266 -19.54 21.18 4.23
CA ILE A 266 -19.15 22.46 4.86
C ILE A 266 -19.72 23.63 4.06
N PHE A 267 -19.63 23.60 2.73
CA PHE A 267 -20.16 24.66 1.88
C PHE A 267 -21.67 24.85 2.07
N VAL A 268 -22.44 23.76 2.09
CA VAL A 268 -23.89 23.79 2.32
C VAL A 268 -24.22 24.36 3.71
N LEU A 269 -23.43 24.03 4.74
CA LEU A 269 -23.60 24.58 6.09
C LEU A 269 -23.36 26.11 6.14
N VAL A 270 -22.40 26.60 5.35
CA VAL A 270 -21.97 28.00 5.36
C VAL A 270 -22.89 28.91 4.58
N PHE A 271 -23.45 28.43 3.47
CA PHE A 271 -24.25 29.24 2.55
C PHE A 271 -25.71 28.77 2.47
N PRO A 272 -26.47 28.80 3.58
CA PRO A 272 -27.84 28.30 3.61
C PRO A 272 -28.79 29.07 2.66
N HIS A 273 -28.44 30.31 2.29
CA HIS A 273 -29.25 31.15 1.40
C HIS A 273 -29.06 30.88 -0.10
N LEU A 274 -27.96 30.24 -0.51
CA LEU A 274 -27.67 29.95 -1.95
C LEU A 274 -28.37 28.66 -2.46
N HIS A 275 -29.36 28.16 -1.73
CA HIS A 275 -29.66 26.72 -1.64
C HIS A 275 -30.32 26.04 -2.85
N LYS A 276 -31.11 26.74 -3.69
CA LYS A 276 -31.90 26.04 -4.73
C LYS A 276 -31.23 25.95 -6.09
N ILE A 277 -30.65 27.04 -6.60
CA ILE A 277 -30.03 27.04 -7.94
C ILE A 277 -28.54 26.69 -7.85
N HIS A 278 -27.85 27.17 -6.80
CA HIS A 278 -26.42 26.94 -6.68
C HIS A 278 -26.07 25.55 -6.15
N ILE A 279 -26.88 24.88 -5.33
CA ILE A 279 -26.55 23.49 -4.92
C ILE A 279 -26.61 22.54 -6.11
N ILE A 280 -27.58 22.73 -7.01
CA ILE A 280 -27.66 21.97 -8.25
C ILE A 280 -26.44 22.29 -9.10
N SER A 281 -26.16 23.58 -9.33
CA SER A 281 -25.01 23.99 -10.13
C SER A 281 -23.68 23.53 -9.54
N ILE A 282 -23.51 23.54 -8.21
CA ILE A 282 -22.27 23.14 -7.52
C ILE A 282 -22.16 21.63 -7.46
N SER A 283 -23.24 20.91 -7.19
CA SER A 283 -23.23 19.44 -7.24
C SER A 283 -22.94 18.97 -8.65
N VAL A 284 -23.60 19.55 -9.65
CA VAL A 284 -23.34 19.29 -11.07
C VAL A 284 -21.91 19.69 -11.42
N PHE A 285 -21.40 20.82 -10.96
CA PHE A 285 -20.03 21.25 -11.22
C PHE A 285 -18.98 20.36 -10.56
N VAL A 286 -19.21 19.90 -9.32
CA VAL A 286 -18.32 18.95 -8.62
C VAL A 286 -18.35 17.60 -9.32
N VAL A 287 -19.55 17.11 -9.66
CA VAL A 287 -19.73 15.88 -10.46
C VAL A 287 -19.02 16.02 -11.80
N ILE A 288 -19.21 17.14 -12.49
CA ILE A 288 -18.58 17.45 -13.78
C ILE A 288 -17.07 17.54 -13.61
N ILE A 289 -16.50 18.28 -12.66
CA ILE A 289 -15.04 18.35 -12.46
C ILE A 289 -14.45 16.97 -12.10
N MET A 290 -15.12 16.23 -11.22
CA MET A 290 -14.66 14.90 -10.82
C MET A 290 -14.77 13.88 -11.96
N ASN A 291 -15.75 14.03 -12.86
CA ASN A 291 -15.96 13.14 -14.01
C ASN A 291 -15.41 13.67 -15.34
N LEU A 292 -15.06 14.95 -15.49
CA LEU A 292 -14.50 15.53 -16.73
C LEU A 292 -13.09 15.01 -17.02
N ASN A 293 -12.50 14.30 -16.06
CA ASN A 293 -11.42 13.37 -16.35
C ASN A 293 -11.90 12.11 -17.12
N ILE A 294 -13.00 12.15 -17.88
CA ILE A 294 -13.25 11.23 -19.00
C ILE A 294 -12.05 11.22 -19.97
N HIS A 295 -11.25 12.28 -20.06
CA HIS A 295 -9.97 12.22 -20.78
C HIS A 295 -8.95 11.23 -20.18
N SER A 296 -9.12 10.82 -18.93
CA SER A 296 -8.36 9.74 -18.31
C SER A 296 -8.99 8.35 -18.51
N LEU A 297 -10.20 8.24 -19.07
CA LEU A 297 -10.83 6.95 -19.37
C LEU A 297 -9.95 6.05 -20.24
N PRO A 298 -9.24 6.55 -21.29
CA PRO A 298 -8.26 5.75 -22.03
C PRO A 298 -7.09 5.28 -21.17
N GLN A 299 -6.67 6.07 -20.17
CA GLN A 299 -5.65 5.65 -19.20
C GLN A 299 -6.19 4.63 -18.20
N ILE A 300 -7.49 4.65 -17.87
CA ILE A 300 -8.14 3.68 -17.00
C ILE A 300 -8.34 2.35 -17.75
N ILE A 301 -8.83 2.40 -18.99
CA ILE A 301 -8.93 1.25 -19.88
C ILE A 301 -7.53 0.69 -20.15
N GLY A 302 -6.57 1.58 -20.40
CA GLY A 302 -5.15 1.25 -20.48
C GLY A 302 -4.64 0.58 -19.20
N ALA A 303 -4.92 1.13 -18.02
CA ALA A 303 -4.50 0.58 -16.73
C ALA A 303 -5.13 -0.79 -16.44
N ARG A 304 -6.37 -1.04 -16.89
CA ARG A 304 -6.98 -2.36 -16.82
C ARG A 304 -6.24 -3.35 -17.72
N ASN A 305 -6.00 -2.96 -18.98
CA ASN A 305 -5.16 -3.75 -19.89
C ASN A 305 -3.75 -3.94 -19.33
N TRP A 306 -3.23 -3.00 -18.54
CA TRP A 306 -1.92 -3.10 -17.89
C TRP A 306 -1.95 -4.06 -16.71
N ALA A 307 -2.97 -4.02 -15.85
CA ALA A 307 -3.13 -4.97 -14.76
C ALA A 307 -3.31 -6.39 -15.31
N ASP A 308 -4.09 -6.55 -16.39
CA ASP A 308 -4.25 -7.82 -17.09
C ASP A 308 -2.92 -8.24 -17.75
N GLN A 309 -2.12 -7.30 -18.27
CA GLN A 309 -0.77 -7.57 -18.80
C GLN A 309 0.26 -7.92 -17.71
N GLU A 310 0.23 -7.26 -16.56
CA GLU A 310 1.11 -7.55 -15.42
C GLU A 310 0.76 -8.91 -14.83
N LEU A 311 -0.54 -9.20 -14.65
CA LEU A 311 -1.00 -10.51 -14.22
C LEU A 311 -0.62 -11.59 -15.25
N ALA A 312 -0.84 -11.33 -16.53
CA ALA A 312 -0.41 -12.24 -17.59
C ALA A 312 1.11 -12.44 -17.58
N CYS A 313 1.91 -11.41 -17.34
CA CYS A 313 3.36 -11.52 -17.25
C CYS A 313 3.86 -12.22 -15.99
N LEU A 314 3.14 -12.12 -14.86
CA LEU A 314 3.44 -12.94 -13.67
C LEU A 314 3.06 -14.39 -13.90
N GLN A 315 1.91 -14.65 -14.52
CA GLN A 315 1.47 -16.01 -14.85
C GLN A 315 2.37 -16.68 -15.90
N THR A 316 3.02 -15.89 -16.76
CA THR A 316 3.91 -16.36 -17.82
C THR A 316 5.37 -15.94 -17.60
N TYR A 317 5.79 -15.76 -16.34
CA TYR A 317 7.10 -15.15 -16.02
C TYR A 317 8.30 -15.86 -16.69
N GLU A 318 8.21 -17.18 -16.89
CA GLU A 318 9.23 -17.98 -17.58
C GLU A 318 9.48 -17.51 -19.01
N ILE A 319 8.40 -17.19 -19.75
CA ILE A 319 8.44 -16.78 -21.16
C ILE A 319 8.22 -15.28 -21.36
N ALA A 320 7.86 -14.55 -20.30
CA ALA A 320 7.61 -13.13 -20.35
C ALA A 320 8.88 -12.39 -20.80
N SER A 321 8.70 -11.43 -21.70
CA SER A 321 9.80 -10.57 -22.14
C SER A 321 10.43 -9.84 -20.94
N THR A 322 11.75 -9.63 -20.99
CA THR A 322 12.48 -8.85 -19.97
C THR A 322 11.85 -7.48 -19.74
N LYS A 323 11.33 -6.85 -20.81
CA LYS A 323 10.61 -5.57 -20.75
C LYS A 323 9.32 -5.65 -19.91
N CYS A 324 8.63 -6.79 -19.91
CA CYS A 324 7.44 -6.96 -19.08
C CYS A 324 7.79 -7.17 -17.60
N LEU A 325 8.80 -8.00 -17.33
CA LEU A 325 9.29 -8.24 -15.96
C LEU A 325 9.88 -6.96 -15.34
N PHE A 326 10.63 -6.18 -16.12
CA PHE A 326 11.22 -4.91 -15.69
C PHE A 326 10.16 -3.86 -15.32
N ARG A 327 9.01 -3.86 -16.01
CA ARG A 327 7.90 -2.95 -15.69
C ARG A 327 7.28 -3.22 -14.32
N MET A 328 7.31 -4.46 -13.84
CA MET A 328 6.78 -4.83 -12.52
C MET A 328 7.75 -4.52 -11.37
N TYR A 329 9.06 -4.51 -11.65
CA TYR A 329 10.09 -4.24 -10.66
C TYR A 329 11.04 -3.12 -11.11
N PRO A 330 10.55 -1.88 -11.31
CA PRO A 330 11.32 -0.82 -11.94
C PRO A 330 12.43 -0.23 -11.06
N SER A 331 12.51 -0.58 -9.77
CA SER A 331 13.22 0.25 -8.79
C SER A 331 14.23 -0.43 -7.87
N SER A 332 14.54 -1.73 -7.98
CA SER A 332 15.42 -2.35 -6.95
C SER A 332 16.90 -2.51 -7.33
N ILE A 333 17.29 -2.46 -8.61
CA ILE A 333 18.69 -2.64 -9.02
C ILE A 333 18.97 -1.73 -10.22
N SER A 334 20.19 -1.23 -10.39
CA SER A 334 20.59 -0.39 -11.54
C SER A 334 20.60 -1.12 -12.89
N ASN A 335 20.22 -2.41 -12.92
CA ASN A 335 19.92 -3.23 -14.10
C ASN A 335 19.40 -4.62 -13.65
N PRO A 336 18.14 -4.78 -13.17
CA PRO A 336 17.59 -6.11 -13.03
C PRO A 336 17.42 -6.68 -14.44
N THR A 337 18.31 -7.59 -14.83
CA THR A 337 18.06 -8.46 -15.98
C THR A 337 16.80 -9.25 -15.68
N GLY A 338 15.93 -9.47 -16.68
CA GLY A 338 14.70 -10.24 -16.45
C GLY A 338 14.98 -11.64 -15.87
N ASP A 339 16.20 -12.14 -16.02
CA ASP A 339 16.69 -13.37 -15.42
C ASP A 339 16.68 -13.36 -13.89
N TYR A 340 16.97 -12.22 -13.24
CA TYR A 340 16.89 -12.11 -11.79
C TYR A 340 15.44 -12.28 -11.28
N VAL A 341 14.49 -11.65 -11.97
CA VAL A 341 13.07 -11.76 -11.64
C VAL A 341 12.57 -13.18 -11.88
N ARG A 342 13.01 -13.82 -12.97
CA ARG A 342 12.71 -15.23 -13.25
C ARG A 342 13.27 -16.17 -12.18
N ALA A 343 14.51 -15.94 -11.74
CA ALA A 343 15.14 -16.74 -10.70
C ALA A 343 14.39 -16.63 -9.37
N GLN A 344 13.98 -15.41 -8.96
CA GLN A 344 13.16 -15.24 -7.76
C GLN A 344 11.79 -15.90 -7.88
N ALA A 345 11.12 -15.75 -9.02
CA ALA A 345 9.82 -16.37 -9.26
C ALA A 345 9.91 -17.91 -9.24
N ALA A 346 10.97 -18.50 -9.82
CA ALA A 346 11.22 -19.94 -9.77
C ALA A 346 11.42 -20.45 -8.32
N VAL A 347 12.14 -19.70 -7.48
CA VAL A 347 12.31 -20.03 -6.05
C VAL A 347 10.96 -19.96 -5.32
N LEU A 348 10.14 -18.95 -5.59
CA LEU A 348 8.81 -18.82 -4.99
C LEU A 348 7.84 -19.92 -5.45
N GLU A 349 7.94 -20.40 -6.69
CA GLU A 349 7.19 -21.56 -7.18
C GLU A 349 7.65 -22.86 -6.49
N GLU A 350 8.96 -23.09 -6.35
CA GLU A 350 9.49 -24.27 -5.67
C GLU A 350 9.09 -24.33 -4.19
N LEU A 351 9.00 -23.17 -3.53
CA LEU A 351 8.50 -23.02 -2.16
C LEU A 351 6.97 -23.13 -2.05
N GLY A 352 6.25 -23.26 -3.17
CA GLY A 352 4.79 -23.39 -3.21
C GLY A 352 4.03 -22.09 -2.98
N TYR A 353 4.70 -20.92 -2.98
CA TYR A 353 4.08 -19.60 -2.87
C TYR A 353 3.47 -19.13 -4.20
N LEU A 354 3.99 -19.60 -5.33
CA LEU A 354 3.40 -19.40 -6.66
C LEU A 354 2.81 -20.71 -7.17
N GLN A 355 1.50 -20.76 -7.36
CA GLN A 355 0.87 -21.82 -8.16
C GLN A 355 0.87 -21.37 -9.62
N THR A 356 1.88 -21.79 -10.39
CA THR A 356 1.84 -21.58 -11.84
C THR A 356 0.79 -22.49 -12.46
N PHE A 357 -0.11 -21.91 -13.25
CA PHE A 357 -0.83 -22.67 -14.26
C PHE A 357 0.17 -23.07 -15.34
N ARG A 358 0.73 -24.28 -15.25
CA ARG A 358 1.48 -24.86 -16.37
C ARG A 358 0.49 -25.09 -17.50
N LEU A 359 0.51 -24.21 -18.49
CA LEU A 359 -0.12 -24.49 -19.78
C LEU A 359 0.54 -25.77 -20.33
N PRO A 360 -0.23 -26.76 -20.79
CA PRO A 360 0.33 -27.98 -21.35
C PRO A 360 1.25 -27.62 -22.52
N SER A 361 2.54 -27.86 -22.34
CA SER A 361 3.62 -27.50 -23.23
C SER A 361 3.51 -28.27 -24.56
N THR A 362 2.91 -27.64 -25.57
CA THR A 362 3.03 -28.06 -26.98
C THR A 362 3.18 -26.84 -27.89
N VAL A 363 4.18 -25.99 -27.62
CA VAL A 363 4.67 -25.05 -28.65
C VAL A 363 6.20 -25.05 -28.58
N HIS A 364 6.82 -25.82 -29.47
CA HIS A 364 8.25 -25.69 -29.76
C HIS A 364 8.45 -24.40 -30.56
N ILE A 365 8.94 -23.35 -29.90
CA ILE A 365 9.59 -22.24 -30.60
C ILE A 365 11.09 -22.52 -30.50
N ALA A 366 11.66 -22.91 -31.64
CA ALA A 366 13.10 -22.94 -31.80
C ALA A 366 13.59 -21.50 -31.87
N ASP A 367 14.40 -21.07 -30.90
CA ASP A 367 15.25 -19.90 -31.11
C ASP A 367 16.63 -20.14 -30.52
N SER A 368 17.62 -19.93 -31.39
CA SER A 368 19.04 -20.05 -31.16
C SER A 368 19.59 -18.68 -30.79
N ASN A 369 20.19 -18.55 -29.60
CA ASN A 369 21.43 -17.81 -29.33
C ASN A 369 21.73 -17.86 -27.83
N GLN A 370 22.82 -18.54 -27.48
CA GLN A 370 23.35 -18.63 -26.11
C GLN A 370 24.17 -17.37 -25.80
N ASP A 371 23.67 -16.50 -24.93
CA ASP A 371 24.51 -15.62 -24.12
C ASP A 371 24.84 -16.34 -22.80
N ARG A 372 26.15 -16.49 -22.51
CA ARG A 372 26.67 -17.06 -21.26
C ARG A 372 27.14 -15.92 -20.36
N GLY A 373 26.41 -15.66 -19.27
CA GLY A 373 26.83 -14.80 -18.17
C GLY A 373 27.11 -15.60 -16.90
N ALA A 374 28.15 -15.21 -16.16
CA ALA A 374 28.38 -15.64 -14.78
C ALA A 374 27.57 -14.73 -13.84
N TYR A 375 26.98 -15.31 -12.78
CA TYR A 375 26.14 -14.57 -11.84
C TYR A 375 26.78 -14.54 -10.46
N THR A 376 26.82 -13.34 -9.86
CA THR A 376 27.20 -13.13 -8.47
C THR A 376 25.93 -12.89 -7.66
N ILE A 377 25.63 -13.79 -6.73
CA ILE A 377 24.51 -13.67 -5.80
C ILE A 377 25.06 -13.11 -4.49
N ILE A 378 24.65 -11.90 -4.11
CA ILE A 378 24.91 -11.34 -2.78
C ILE A 378 23.68 -11.66 -1.91
N PRO A 379 23.79 -12.54 -0.90
CA PRO A 379 22.63 -12.99 -0.14
C PRO A 379 22.22 -11.98 0.94
N SER A 380 20.90 -11.84 1.14
CA SER A 380 20.30 -11.27 2.36
C SER A 380 20.10 -12.37 3.42
N ASP A 381 20.05 -11.97 4.68
CA ASP A 381 20.32 -12.76 5.91
C ASP A 381 19.47 -14.02 6.21
N ASP A 382 18.57 -14.46 5.33
CA ASP A 382 17.84 -15.73 5.51
C ASP A 382 18.51 -16.86 4.71
N GLN A 383 19.72 -17.20 5.14
CA GLN A 383 20.66 -18.04 4.39
C GLN A 383 20.25 -19.52 4.35
N THR A 384 19.41 -19.99 5.29
CA THR A 384 19.12 -21.42 5.45
C THR A 384 18.19 -21.94 4.36
N LEU A 385 17.10 -21.22 4.05
CA LEU A 385 16.11 -21.61 3.04
C LEU A 385 16.64 -21.47 1.62
N LEU A 386 17.44 -20.43 1.37
CA LEU A 386 18.07 -20.21 0.07
C LEU A 386 19.12 -21.30 -0.22
N LEU A 387 19.93 -21.66 0.78
CA LEU A 387 20.94 -22.71 0.65
C LEU A 387 20.30 -24.09 0.44
N GLU A 388 19.19 -24.38 1.15
CA GLU A 388 18.46 -25.64 0.97
C GLU A 388 17.83 -25.76 -0.43
N GLY A 389 17.31 -24.66 -0.97
CA GLY A 389 16.83 -24.56 -2.35
C GLY A 389 17.96 -24.76 -3.38
N ILE A 390 19.11 -24.11 -3.18
CA ILE A 390 20.29 -24.27 -4.05
C ILE A 390 20.80 -25.72 -4.02
N ILE A 391 20.84 -26.36 -2.85
CA ILE A 391 21.26 -27.77 -2.70
C ILE A 391 20.28 -28.71 -3.41
N LYS A 392 18.96 -28.52 -3.23
CA LYS A 392 17.94 -29.32 -3.93
C LYS A 392 18.02 -29.16 -5.44
N PHE A 393 18.16 -27.93 -5.93
CA PHE A 393 18.32 -27.65 -7.36
C PHE A 393 19.57 -28.33 -7.93
N ALA A 394 20.71 -28.21 -7.24
CA ALA A 394 21.96 -28.77 -7.71
C ALA A 394 22.00 -30.31 -7.66
N SER A 395 21.29 -30.94 -6.73
CA SER A 395 21.15 -32.40 -6.63
C SER A 395 20.40 -33.07 -7.81
N ARG A 396 19.64 -32.28 -8.59
CA ARG A 396 18.85 -32.77 -9.73
C ARG A 396 19.56 -32.60 -11.08
N THR A 397 20.73 -31.97 -11.10
CA THR A 397 21.54 -31.80 -12.31
C THR A 397 22.84 -32.61 -12.21
N PRO A 398 23.26 -33.32 -13.27
CA PRO A 398 24.52 -34.06 -13.27
C PRO A 398 25.69 -33.07 -13.37
N SER A 399 26.13 -32.54 -12.22
CA SER A 399 27.32 -31.70 -12.13
C SER A 399 28.00 -31.89 -10.78
N HIS A 400 29.34 -31.88 -10.79
CA HIS A 400 30.16 -31.94 -9.58
C HIS A 400 30.15 -30.58 -8.89
N ILE A 401 29.78 -30.57 -7.61
CA ILE A 401 29.88 -29.38 -6.75
C ILE A 401 31.12 -29.61 -5.86
N VAL A 402 32.06 -28.67 -5.88
CA VAL A 402 33.21 -28.70 -4.98
C VAL A 402 33.00 -27.63 -3.93
N VAL A 403 32.77 -28.07 -2.69
CA VAL A 403 32.71 -27.19 -1.50
C VAL A 403 34.07 -27.28 -0.83
N THR A 404 34.80 -26.16 -0.76
CA THR A 404 36.06 -26.09 -0.01
C THR A 404 35.82 -25.29 1.26
N SER A 405 36.24 -25.85 2.39
CA SER A 405 36.12 -25.22 3.71
C SER A 405 37.51 -25.13 4.32
N SER A 406 37.87 -23.95 4.81
CA SER A 406 39.01 -23.75 5.70
C SER A 406 38.51 -23.30 7.06
N ALA A 407 39.36 -23.36 8.10
CA ALA A 407 39.01 -23.01 9.47
C ALA A 407 38.45 -21.58 9.67
N GLN A 408 38.47 -20.72 8.65
CA GLN A 408 37.96 -19.35 8.72
C GLN A 408 36.97 -18.97 7.60
N GLN A 409 36.75 -19.82 6.58
CA GLN A 409 35.92 -19.48 5.40
C GLN A 409 35.35 -20.72 4.72
N THR A 410 34.09 -20.63 4.27
CA THR A 410 33.44 -21.64 3.41
C THR A 410 33.28 -21.05 2.01
N MET A 411 33.92 -21.66 1.01
CA MET A 411 33.85 -21.24 -0.39
C MET A 411 33.04 -22.26 -1.20
N ILE A 412 31.95 -21.82 -1.83
CA ILE A 412 31.14 -22.65 -2.72
C ILE A 412 31.47 -22.26 -4.15
N SER A 413 32.21 -23.12 -4.85
CA SER A 413 32.55 -22.92 -6.26
C SER A 413 31.70 -23.83 -7.13
N TYR A 414 30.92 -23.24 -8.05
CA TYR A 414 30.16 -24.00 -9.04
C TYR A 414 30.91 -24.01 -10.37
N THR A 415 31.32 -25.19 -10.83
CA THR A 415 31.96 -25.35 -12.15
C THR A 415 31.11 -26.26 -13.03
N ARG A 416 30.58 -25.71 -14.13
CA ARG A 416 29.82 -26.49 -15.11
C ARG A 416 30.73 -26.89 -16.26
N THR A 417 31.21 -28.13 -16.24
CA THR A 417 31.97 -28.71 -17.35
C THR A 417 31.03 -29.14 -18.47
N TYR A 418 31.10 -28.46 -19.61
CA TYR A 418 30.49 -28.95 -20.85
C TYR A 418 31.54 -29.76 -21.62
N SER A 419 31.24 -31.03 -21.91
CA SER A 419 32.01 -31.82 -22.85
C SER A 419 31.78 -31.32 -24.27
N ALA A 420 32.72 -30.55 -24.81
CA ALA A 420 32.82 -30.30 -26.24
C ALA A 420 33.59 -31.46 -26.91
N PRO A 421 33.30 -31.80 -28.18
CA PRO A 421 34.09 -32.76 -28.93
C PRO A 421 35.55 -32.28 -29.08
N PRO A 422 36.51 -33.19 -29.25
CA PRO A 422 37.91 -32.92 -28.98
C PRO A 422 38.53 -32.19 -30.15
N HIS A 423 38.51 -30.86 -30.18
CA HIS A 423 39.50 -30.00 -30.86
C HIS A 423 39.25 -28.52 -30.51
N ARG A 424 39.85 -28.03 -29.43
CA ARG A 424 40.47 -26.69 -29.24
C ARG A 424 40.57 -26.37 -27.76
N SER A 425 41.78 -26.01 -27.34
CA SER A 425 42.11 -25.52 -26.00
C SER A 425 41.51 -24.12 -25.78
N TYR A 426 40.89 -23.87 -24.62
CA TYR A 426 40.52 -22.52 -24.19
C TYR A 426 40.91 -22.28 -22.72
N ALA A 427 41.27 -21.03 -22.44
CA ALA A 427 41.75 -20.53 -21.16
C ALA A 427 40.66 -20.54 -20.07
N HIS A 428 41.07 -20.91 -18.85
CA HIS A 428 40.27 -20.77 -17.64
C HIS A 428 40.21 -19.30 -17.21
N TRP A 429 39.01 -18.80 -16.95
CA TRP A 429 38.79 -17.57 -16.20
C TRP A 429 37.99 -17.91 -14.93
N SER A 430 38.48 -17.47 -13.78
CA SER A 430 37.81 -17.55 -12.48
C SER A 430 37.46 -16.14 -12.01
N THR A 431 36.27 -15.99 -11.43
CA THR A 431 35.84 -14.74 -10.77
C THR A 431 35.59 -15.03 -9.30
N GLU A 432 36.30 -14.33 -8.42
CA GLU A 432 36.21 -14.44 -6.96
C GLU A 432 35.06 -13.59 -6.41
N VAL A 433 34.33 -14.12 -5.43
CA VAL A 433 33.35 -13.36 -4.65
C VAL A 433 33.45 -13.81 -3.19
N ASP A 434 33.74 -12.86 -2.30
CA ASP A 434 33.87 -13.06 -0.86
C ASP A 434 32.51 -13.10 -0.16
N LEU A 435 32.22 -14.18 0.58
CA LEU A 435 31.09 -14.26 1.52
C LEU A 435 31.53 -14.90 2.84
N LYS A 436 31.19 -14.28 3.97
CA LYS A 436 31.42 -14.81 5.33
C LYS A 436 30.17 -15.57 5.80
N LEU A 437 30.32 -16.84 6.16
CA LEU A 437 29.26 -17.68 6.72
C LEU A 437 29.71 -18.30 8.05
N HIS A 438 28.80 -18.41 9.03
CA HIS A 438 29.03 -19.14 10.28
C HIS A 438 28.77 -20.65 10.09
N PRO A 439 29.48 -21.53 10.82
CA PRO A 439 29.48 -22.96 10.54
C PRO A 439 28.17 -23.66 10.95
N MET A 440 27.53 -24.34 9.99
CA MET A 440 26.52 -25.37 10.23
C MET A 440 27.06 -26.74 9.81
N VAL A 441 26.77 -27.76 10.61
CA VAL A 441 27.14 -29.16 10.36
C VAL A 441 26.05 -29.81 9.51
N VAL A 442 26.40 -30.25 8.29
CA VAL A 442 25.52 -31.03 7.41
C VAL A 442 26.13 -32.43 7.24
N THR A 443 25.41 -33.45 7.72
CA THR A 443 25.80 -34.86 7.61
C THR A 443 25.19 -35.50 6.37
N LYS A 444 25.96 -35.56 5.27
CA LYS A 444 25.83 -36.60 4.24
C LYS A 444 27.04 -36.56 3.32
N ASP A 445 27.61 -37.73 3.03
CA ASP A 445 28.76 -38.04 2.15
C ASP A 445 29.28 -36.88 1.27
N ILE A 446 30.09 -36.01 1.86
CA ILE A 446 30.89 -35.02 1.15
C ILE A 446 32.32 -35.58 1.09
N GLN A 447 32.82 -35.82 -0.12
CA GLN A 447 34.27 -35.98 -0.30
C GLN A 447 34.92 -34.62 -0.11
N VAL A 448 35.66 -34.47 0.98
CA VAL A 448 36.42 -33.25 1.26
C VAL A 448 37.75 -33.36 0.53
N TRP A 449 38.06 -32.36 -0.30
CA TRP A 449 39.32 -32.29 -1.04
C TRP A 449 40.17 -31.17 -0.45
N GLN A 450 41.45 -31.44 -0.20
CA GLN A 450 42.41 -30.44 0.25
C GLN A 450 43.21 -29.94 -0.94
N TYR A 451 43.35 -28.62 -1.05
CA TYR A 451 44.22 -27.99 -2.04
C TYR A 451 45.59 -27.71 -1.44
N ASP A 452 46.66 -28.22 -2.06
CA ASP A 452 48.04 -27.87 -1.74
C ASP A 452 48.50 -26.73 -2.64
N PRO A 453 48.66 -25.50 -2.11
CA PRO A 453 49.06 -24.35 -2.93
C PRO A 453 50.48 -24.49 -3.49
N ASN A 454 51.35 -25.31 -2.86
CA ASN A 454 52.72 -25.49 -3.34
C ASN A 454 52.79 -26.46 -4.53
N LYS A 455 51.81 -27.36 -4.66
CA LYS A 455 51.76 -28.36 -5.73
C LYS A 455 50.71 -28.04 -6.79
N GLN A 456 49.76 -27.15 -6.49
CA GLN A 456 48.60 -26.85 -7.34
C GLN A 456 47.75 -28.09 -7.69
N VAL A 457 47.67 -29.07 -6.79
CA VAL A 457 46.88 -30.29 -6.98
C VAL A 457 45.91 -30.48 -5.81
N LEU A 458 44.70 -30.97 -6.12
CA LEU A 458 43.70 -31.41 -5.14
C LEU A 458 43.90 -32.89 -4.81
N TYR A 459 43.85 -33.24 -3.53
CA TYR A 459 43.83 -34.63 -3.09
C TYR A 459 42.66 -34.88 -2.11
N PRO A 460 42.06 -36.08 -2.13
CA PRO A 460 40.96 -36.40 -1.24
C PRO A 460 41.52 -36.52 0.19
N LEU A 461 40.89 -35.83 1.16
CA LEU A 461 41.17 -36.05 2.58
C LEU A 461 40.63 -37.44 2.93
N ASN A 462 41.53 -38.38 3.22
CA ASN A 462 41.13 -39.64 3.83
C ASN A 462 40.49 -39.34 5.19
N GLN A 463 39.24 -39.77 5.35
CA GLN A 463 38.43 -39.55 6.54
C GLN A 463 39.12 -40.17 7.78
N SER A 464 39.23 -39.37 8.85
CA SER A 464 39.43 -39.84 10.23
C SER A 464 38.23 -39.43 11.06
#